data_AF-A0A7X2STY4-F1
#
_entry.id   AF-A0A7X2STY4-F1
#
_cell.length_a   1.000
_cell.length_b   1.000
_cell.length_c   1.000
_cell.angle_alpha   90.00
_cell.angle_beta   90.00
_cell.angle_gamma   90.00
#
_symmetry.space_group_name_H-M   'P 1'
#
loop_
_entity.id
_entity.type
_entity.pdbx_description
1 polymer ?
#
loop_
_entity_poly.entity_id
_entity_poly.type
_entity_poly.pdbx_seq_one_letter_code
_entity_poly.pdbx_strand_id
1 'polypeptide(L)'
;EKQRNFNELFDGNQNLDLAIYAHVHHPLMRYSSDEQFVLNPGSVGQPFFAWDKFQKDMRAEYLILEIDEYGIQETNFRKVYYDRDLEYKRAELANLPYLDIYKLQLVTGKVHTHDHELMKKINDERGYLNDVIRFNEKVR
;
A
#
# COMPACT_ATOMS: atom_id res chain seq x y z
N GLU A 1 -1.33 -15.75 -1.45
CA GLU A 1 -1.69 -15.97 -2.87
C GLU A 1 -1.31 -17.34 -3.40
N LYS A 2 -2.26 -17.98 -4.12
CA LYS A 2 -2.04 -19.26 -4.84
C LYS A 2 -1.28 -18.98 -6.14
N GLN A 3 -0.46 -19.94 -6.60
CA GLN A 3 0.34 -19.79 -7.85
C GLN A 3 -0.52 -19.37 -9.04
N ARG A 4 -1.72 -19.96 -9.20
CA ARG A 4 -2.65 -19.64 -10.28
C ARG A 4 -2.93 -18.14 -10.42
N ASN A 5 -3.13 -17.43 -9.30
CA ASN A 5 -3.44 -16.00 -9.32
C ASN A 5 -2.30 -15.17 -9.94
N PHE A 6 -1.05 -15.64 -9.85
CA PHE A 6 0.10 -14.97 -10.47
C PHE A 6 0.24 -15.30 -11.96
N ASN A 7 -0.20 -16.49 -12.38
CA ASN A 7 -0.23 -16.83 -13.80
C ASN A 7 -1.28 -15.98 -14.54
N GLU A 8 -2.40 -15.68 -13.87
CA GLU A 8 -3.47 -14.84 -14.41
C GLU A 8 -3.01 -13.41 -14.76
N LEU A 9 -1.86 -12.94 -14.24
CA LEU A 9 -1.25 -11.65 -14.64
C LEU A 9 -0.79 -11.63 -16.10
N PHE A 10 -0.60 -12.80 -16.71
CA PHE A 10 -0.14 -12.99 -18.09
C PHE A 10 -1.26 -13.51 -19.01
N ASP A 11 -2.46 -13.69 -18.47
CA ASP A 11 -3.63 -14.06 -19.25
C ASP A 11 -3.92 -12.97 -20.30
N GLY A 12 -4.17 -13.39 -21.53
CA GLY A 12 -4.43 -12.47 -22.66
C GLY A 12 -3.18 -11.96 -23.37
N ASN A 13 -1.98 -12.13 -22.82
CA ASN A 13 -0.73 -11.92 -23.57
C ASN A 13 0.44 -12.74 -23.00
N GLN A 14 0.71 -13.87 -23.65
CA GLN A 14 1.80 -14.78 -23.27
C GLN A 14 3.20 -14.28 -23.68
N ASN A 15 3.30 -13.20 -24.45
CA ASN A 15 4.58 -12.60 -24.82
C ASN A 15 5.09 -11.59 -23.78
N LEU A 16 4.44 -11.49 -22.63
CA LEU A 16 4.89 -10.63 -21.54
C LEU A 16 5.96 -11.36 -20.71
N ASP A 17 7.12 -10.74 -20.54
CA ASP A 17 8.23 -11.34 -19.77
C ASP A 17 8.17 -11.02 -18.26
N LEU A 18 7.45 -9.94 -17.91
CA LEU A 18 7.39 -9.37 -16.56
C LEU A 18 6.02 -8.74 -16.29
N ALA A 19 5.49 -8.98 -15.09
CA ALA A 19 4.36 -8.26 -14.52
C ALA A 19 4.79 -7.52 -13.24
N ILE A 20 4.47 -6.22 -13.15
CA ILE A 20 4.60 -5.44 -11.92
C ILE A 20 3.20 -5.13 -11.40
N TYR A 21 2.85 -5.59 -10.20
CA TYR A 21 1.55 -5.32 -9.56
C TYR A 21 1.73 -4.63 -8.21
N ALA A 22 0.63 -4.14 -7.63
CA ALA A 22 0.63 -3.40 -6.37
C ALA A 22 -0.43 -3.95 -5.39
N HIS A 23 -1.17 -3.09 -4.71
CA HIS A 23 -2.34 -3.39 -3.88
C HIS A 23 -2.09 -4.12 -2.55
N VAL A 24 -1.29 -5.19 -2.53
CA VAL A 24 -1.07 -5.98 -1.30
C VAL A 24 -0.03 -5.38 -0.35
N HIS A 25 0.67 -4.32 -0.78
CA HIS A 25 1.62 -3.53 0.01
C HIS A 25 2.80 -4.32 0.59
N HIS A 26 3.15 -5.46 -0.02
CA HIS A 26 4.31 -6.25 0.35
C HIS A 26 5.30 -6.27 -0.81
N PRO A 27 6.61 -6.05 -0.55
CA PRO A 27 7.62 -6.26 -1.56
C PRO A 27 7.65 -7.74 -1.94
N LEU A 28 7.61 -8.04 -3.23
CA LEU A 28 7.57 -9.41 -3.73
C LEU A 28 8.37 -9.52 -5.01
N MET A 29 9.15 -10.60 -5.09
CA MET A 29 9.69 -11.13 -6.33
C MET A 29 9.40 -12.62 -6.36
N ARG A 30 8.75 -13.06 -7.43
CA ARG A 30 8.48 -14.47 -7.69
C ARG A 30 8.32 -14.70 -9.18
N TYR A 31 8.01 -15.94 -9.54
CA TYR A 31 7.75 -16.33 -10.92
C TYR A 31 6.29 -16.78 -11.13
N SER A 32 5.82 -16.61 -12.37
CA SER A 32 4.68 -17.37 -12.90
C SER A 32 5.05 -18.85 -13.05
N SER A 33 4.11 -19.70 -13.45
CA SER A 33 4.42 -21.10 -13.78
C SER A 33 5.28 -21.25 -15.04
N ASP A 34 5.32 -20.24 -15.89
CA ASP A 34 6.12 -20.20 -17.12
C ASP A 34 7.42 -19.41 -16.93
N GLU A 35 7.86 -19.24 -15.67
CA GLU A 35 9.10 -18.56 -15.29
C GLU A 35 9.18 -17.07 -15.68
N GLN A 36 8.03 -16.42 -15.92
CA GLN A 36 7.96 -14.97 -16.12
C GLN A 36 8.07 -14.24 -14.77
N PHE A 37 8.69 -13.06 -14.76
CA PHE A 37 8.87 -12.31 -13.51
C PHE A 37 7.56 -11.71 -13.00
N VAL A 38 7.33 -11.82 -11.69
CA VAL A 38 6.27 -11.10 -10.99
C VAL A 38 6.86 -10.30 -9.85
N LEU A 39 6.71 -8.97 -9.94
CA LEU A 39 7.26 -8.02 -8.99
C LEU A 39 6.13 -7.22 -8.30
N ASN A 40 6.31 -6.92 -7.02
CA ASN A 40 5.52 -5.93 -6.29
C ASN A 40 6.47 -5.02 -5.53
N PRO A 41 6.45 -3.69 -5.73
CA PRO A 41 7.39 -2.78 -5.09
C PRO A 41 7.14 -2.59 -3.59
N GLY A 42 6.04 -3.11 -3.04
CA GLY A 42 5.59 -2.81 -1.68
C GLY A 42 4.73 -1.55 -1.66
N SER A 43 4.80 -0.78 -0.57
CA SER A 43 4.04 0.45 -0.42
C SER A 43 4.88 1.58 0.17
N VAL A 44 4.83 2.75 -0.48
CA VAL A 44 5.51 3.96 0.00
C VAL A 44 4.86 4.47 1.29
N GLY A 45 3.53 4.52 1.35
CA GLY A 45 2.81 5.12 2.47
C GLY A 45 2.29 4.12 3.51
N GLN A 46 2.11 2.86 3.13
CA GLN A 46 1.42 1.86 3.97
C GLN A 46 2.07 0.47 3.86
N PRO A 47 3.37 0.33 4.17
CA PRO A 47 4.07 -0.95 4.10
C PRO A 47 3.42 -1.96 5.05
N PHE A 48 3.27 -3.21 4.60
CA PHE A 48 2.55 -4.24 5.34
C PHE A 48 3.37 -5.53 5.42
N PHE A 49 3.33 -6.17 6.58
CA PHE A 49 3.94 -7.46 6.87
C PHE A 49 3.06 -8.21 7.87
N ALA A 50 2.56 -9.39 7.48
CA ALA A 50 1.82 -10.25 8.41
C ALA A 50 2.67 -10.73 9.60
N TRP A 51 4.01 -10.72 9.49
CA TRP A 51 4.90 -11.09 10.57
C TRP A 51 5.27 -9.88 11.43
N ASP A 52 4.78 -9.85 12.66
CA ASP A 52 4.95 -8.73 13.62
C ASP A 52 6.40 -8.25 13.80
N LYS A 53 7.39 -9.15 13.65
CA LYS A 53 8.81 -8.75 13.77
C LYS A 53 9.23 -7.81 12.63
N PHE A 54 8.70 -8.00 11.43
CA PHE A 54 8.99 -7.17 10.26
C PHE A 54 8.06 -5.97 10.14
N GLN A 55 6.81 -6.08 10.61
CA GLN A 55 5.87 -4.95 10.63
C GLN A 55 6.38 -3.75 11.45
N LYS A 56 7.32 -3.95 12.38
CA LYS A 56 7.98 -2.86 13.12
C LYS A 56 8.80 -1.92 12.23
N ASP A 57 9.25 -2.38 11.07
CA ASP A 57 9.96 -1.57 10.09
C ASP A 57 8.99 -0.93 9.10
N MET A 58 8.52 0.26 9.45
CA MET A 58 7.53 1.05 8.70
C MET A 58 8.14 2.03 7.69
N ARG A 59 9.38 1.79 7.24
CA ARG A 59 10.00 2.61 6.20
C ARG A 59 9.24 2.45 4.88
N ALA A 60 9.20 3.52 4.09
CA ALA A 60 8.58 3.54 2.77
C ALA A 60 9.28 2.54 1.83
N GLU A 61 8.51 1.79 1.05
CA GLU A 61 9.01 0.73 0.18
C GLU A 61 8.82 1.07 -1.30
N TYR A 62 9.83 0.74 -2.09
CA TYR A 62 9.79 0.81 -3.55
C TYR A 62 10.81 -0.15 -4.17
N LEU A 63 10.75 -0.30 -5.49
CA LEU A 63 11.65 -1.10 -6.30
C LEU A 63 12.33 -0.21 -7.34
N ILE A 64 13.64 -0.39 -7.53
CA ILE A 64 14.36 0.07 -8.72
C ILE A 64 14.59 -1.16 -9.60
N LEU A 65 14.18 -1.07 -10.87
CA LEU A 65 14.41 -2.09 -11.88
C LEU A 65 15.35 -1.49 -12.93
N GLU A 66 16.54 -2.08 -13.07
CA GLU A 66 17.52 -1.69 -14.07
C GLU A 66 17.46 -2.67 -15.25
N ILE A 67 17.35 -2.11 -16.47
CA ILE A 67 17.25 -2.86 -17.72
C ILE A 67 18.30 -2.28 -18.68
N ASP A 68 19.12 -3.16 -19.24
CA ASP A 68 20.18 -2.83 -20.21
C ASP A 68 19.97 -3.57 -21.55
N GLU A 69 20.96 -3.52 -22.45
CA GLU A 69 20.89 -4.21 -23.74
C GLU A 69 20.85 -5.75 -23.67
N TYR A 70 21.15 -6.34 -22.51
CA TYR A 70 21.13 -7.79 -22.27
C TYR A 70 19.88 -8.26 -21.52
N GLY A 71 19.08 -7.34 -20.97
CA GLY A 71 17.81 -7.62 -20.31
C GLY A 71 17.70 -6.98 -18.92
N ILE A 72 17.08 -7.69 -17.98
CA ILE A 72 16.97 -7.22 -16.59
C ILE A 72 18.34 -7.38 -15.91
N GLN A 73 18.99 -6.26 -15.61
CA GLN A 73 20.30 -6.20 -14.98
C GLN A 73 20.20 -6.28 -13.45
N GLU A 74 19.27 -5.53 -12.85
CA GLU A 74 19.11 -5.49 -11.39
C GLU A 74 17.65 -5.30 -10.96
N THR A 75 17.26 -6.01 -9.88
CA THR A 75 16.02 -5.78 -9.12
C THR A 75 16.36 -5.38 -7.69
N ASN A 76 16.14 -4.11 -7.33
CA ASN A 76 16.60 -3.54 -6.07
C ASN A 76 15.43 -3.02 -5.21
N PHE A 77 15.00 -3.82 -4.23
CA PHE A 77 13.98 -3.43 -3.26
C PHE A 77 14.57 -2.53 -2.18
N ARG A 78 14.02 -1.34 -2.02
CA ARG A 78 14.56 -0.31 -1.14
C ARG A 78 13.56 0.14 -0.10
N LYS A 79 14.11 0.42 1.09
CA LYS A 79 13.40 1.01 2.22
C LYS A 79 13.98 2.38 2.54
N VAL A 80 13.11 3.38 2.63
CA VAL A 80 13.51 4.78 2.91
C VAL A 80 12.86 5.26 4.19
N TYR A 81 13.69 5.79 5.08
CA TYR A 81 13.22 6.45 6.28
C TYR A 81 12.48 7.74 5.95
N TYR A 82 11.40 8.00 6.67
CA TYR A 82 10.73 9.29 6.74
C TYR A 82 10.32 9.56 8.18
N ASP A 83 10.22 10.85 8.52
CA ASP A 83 9.79 11.28 9.85
C ASP A 83 8.25 11.15 9.98
N ARG A 84 7.81 10.15 10.73
CA ARG A 84 6.40 9.87 10.98
C ARG A 84 5.73 10.88 11.91
N ASP A 85 6.48 11.50 12.81
CA ASP A 85 5.93 12.52 13.69
C ASP A 85 5.70 13.81 12.91
N LEU A 86 6.60 14.13 11.98
CA LEU A 86 6.40 15.22 11.03
C LEU A 86 5.19 14.96 10.11
N GLU A 87 5.04 13.73 9.61
CA GLU A 87 3.87 13.37 8.79
C GLU A 87 2.56 13.48 9.57
N TYR A 88 2.53 13.00 10.81
CA TYR A 88 1.36 13.13 11.68
C TYR A 88 1.01 14.61 11.94
N LYS A 89 2.00 15.47 12.18
CA LYS A 89 1.79 16.92 12.31
C LYS A 89 1.22 17.55 11.04
N ARG A 90 1.64 17.08 9.86
CA ARG A 90 1.05 17.52 8.58
C ARG A 90 -0.41 17.11 8.47
N ALA A 91 -0.75 15.89 8.87
CA ALA A 91 -2.14 15.42 8.92
C ALA A 91 -3.00 16.23 9.91
N GLU A 92 -2.44 16.61 11.07
CA GLU A 92 -3.07 17.52 12.02
C GLU A 92 -3.35 18.90 11.40
N LEU A 93 -2.34 19.51 10.78
CA LEU A 93 -2.48 20.82 10.13
C LEU A 93 -3.45 20.80 8.95
N ALA A 94 -3.54 19.68 8.23
CA ALA A 94 -4.49 19.46 7.15
C ALA A 94 -5.91 19.14 7.65
N ASN A 95 -6.11 19.02 8.97
CA ASN A 95 -7.36 18.59 9.59
C ASN A 95 -7.89 17.27 8.97
N LEU A 96 -7.00 16.29 8.82
CA LEU A 96 -7.32 15.02 8.16
C LEU A 96 -8.38 14.25 8.97
N PRO A 97 -9.47 13.77 8.33
CA PRO A 97 -10.40 12.86 8.96
C PRO A 97 -9.70 11.58 9.48
N TYR A 98 -10.26 11.00 10.53
CA TYR A 98 -9.77 9.77 11.17
C TYR A 98 -8.32 9.86 11.69
N LEU A 99 -7.91 11.03 12.15
CA LEU A 99 -6.54 11.30 12.60
C LEU A 99 -5.97 10.26 13.59
N ASP A 100 -6.79 9.76 14.54
CA ASP A 100 -6.36 8.73 15.49
C ASP A 100 -6.08 7.38 14.83
N ILE A 101 -6.89 7.00 13.83
CA ILE A 101 -6.69 5.78 13.05
C ILE A 101 -5.43 5.94 12.19
N TYR A 102 -5.24 7.11 11.59
CA TYR A 102 -4.03 7.41 10.83
C TYR A 102 -2.77 7.34 11.70
N LYS A 103 -2.81 7.88 12.92
CA LYS A 103 -1.71 7.76 13.89
C LYS A 103 -1.41 6.31 14.25
N LEU A 104 -2.44 5.53 14.55
CA LEU A 104 -2.30 4.12 14.88
C LEU A 104 -1.63 3.36 13.74
N GLN A 105 -2.03 3.65 12.51
CA GLN A 105 -1.45 3.06 11.31
C GLN A 105 0.02 3.47 11.12
N LEU A 106 0.37 4.75 11.27
CA LEU A 106 1.76 5.21 11.17
C LEU A 106 2.66 4.50 12.19
N VAL A 107 2.17 4.30 13.42
CA VAL A 107 2.96 3.70 14.51
C VAL A 107 3.07 2.18 14.38
N THR A 108 1.96 1.51 14.05
CA THR A 108 1.85 0.04 14.15
C THR A 108 1.73 -0.69 12.82
N GLY A 109 1.46 0.03 11.73
CA GLY A 109 1.12 -0.55 10.42
C GLY A 109 -0.26 -1.20 10.34
N LYS A 110 -1.04 -1.20 11.42
CA LYS A 110 -2.38 -1.81 11.44
C LYS A 110 -3.39 -0.91 10.73
N VAL A 111 -4.17 -1.52 9.84
CA VAL A 111 -5.29 -0.89 9.14
C VAL A 111 -6.60 -1.38 9.73
N HIS A 112 -7.56 -0.47 9.87
CA HIS A 112 -8.89 -0.73 10.42
C HIS A 112 -10.02 -0.45 9.42
N THR A 113 -9.69 -0.31 8.14
CA THR A 113 -10.67 0.03 7.08
C THR A 113 -11.78 -1.01 6.91
N HIS A 114 -11.53 -2.27 7.28
CA HIS A 114 -12.51 -3.34 7.27
C HIS A 114 -13.21 -3.56 8.63
N ASP A 115 -12.87 -2.76 9.64
CA ASP A 115 -13.55 -2.77 10.94
C ASP A 115 -14.80 -1.88 10.87
N HIS A 116 -15.86 -2.43 10.29
CA HIS A 116 -17.10 -1.69 10.03
C HIS A 116 -17.74 -1.14 11.30
N GLU A 117 -17.61 -1.85 12.44
CA GLU A 117 -18.15 -1.40 13.72
C GLU A 117 -17.39 -0.18 14.25
N LEU A 118 -16.05 -0.25 14.25
CA LEU A 118 -15.21 0.87 14.66
C LEU A 118 -15.40 2.09 13.75
N MET A 119 -15.41 1.88 12.43
CA MET A 119 -15.58 2.97 11.46
C MET A 119 -16.96 3.61 11.61
N LYS A 120 -18.03 2.82 11.77
CA LYS A 120 -19.38 3.36 12.00
C LYS A 120 -19.42 4.21 13.27
N LYS A 121 -18.86 3.70 14.38
CA LYS A 121 -18.81 4.44 15.64
C LYS A 121 -18.11 5.80 15.47
N ILE A 122 -16.94 5.83 14.84
CA ILE A 122 -16.19 7.08 14.60
C ILE A 122 -16.98 8.04 13.70
N ASN A 123 -17.64 7.51 12.66
CA ASN A 123 -18.45 8.32 11.75
C ASN A 123 -19.62 9.00 12.46
N ASP A 124 -20.31 8.24 13.32
CA ASP A 124 -21.45 8.73 14.08
C ASP A 124 -20.99 9.78 15.12
N GLU A 125 -19.88 9.54 15.82
CA GLU A 125 -19.33 10.46 16.82
C GLU A 125 -18.82 11.78 16.22
N ARG A 126 -18.22 11.73 15.02
CA ARG A 126 -17.59 12.90 14.39
C ARG A 126 -18.45 13.56 13.32
N GLY A 127 -19.57 12.96 12.95
CA GLY A 127 -20.49 13.52 11.98
C GLY A 127 -20.00 13.52 10.53
N TYR A 128 -19.02 12.68 10.17
CA TYR A 128 -18.40 12.70 8.84
C TYR A 128 -19.37 12.50 7.67
N LEU A 129 -20.48 11.79 7.88
CA LEU A 129 -21.52 11.66 6.85
C LEU A 129 -22.08 13.03 6.45
N ASN A 130 -22.34 13.90 7.43
CA ASN A 130 -22.86 15.24 7.19
C ASN A 130 -21.83 16.13 6.49
N ASP A 131 -20.54 15.96 6.80
CA ASP A 131 -19.45 16.67 6.12
C ASP A 131 -19.40 16.32 4.63
N VAL A 132 -19.50 15.03 4.30
CA VAL A 132 -19.52 14.56 2.91
C VAL A 132 -20.76 15.06 2.16
N ILE A 133 -21.94 15.01 2.78
CA ILE A 133 -23.18 15.54 2.17
C ILE A 133 -23.01 17.04 1.86
N ARG A 134 -22.55 17.82 2.85
CA ARG A 134 -22.33 19.27 2.69
C ARG A 134 -21.28 19.60 1.63
N PHE A 135 -20.22 18.81 1.53
CA PHE A 135 -19.21 18.96 0.48
C PHE A 135 -19.82 18.72 -0.91
N ASN A 136 -20.57 17.63 -1.07
CA ASN A 136 -21.21 17.28 -2.34
C ASN A 136 -22.25 18.31 -2.79
N GLU A 137 -22.97 18.95 -1.86
CA GLU A 137 -23.88 20.06 -2.16
C GLU A 137 -23.16 21.32 -2.66
N LYS A 138 -21.93 21.57 -2.22
CA LYS A 138 -21.12 22.72 -2.65
C LYS A 138 -20.43 22.52 -4.00
N VAL A 139 -20.18 21.26 -4.37
CA VAL A 139 -19.44 20.89 -5.60
C VAL A 139 -20.37 20.62 -6.78
N ARG A 140 -21.67 20.42 -6.51
CA ARG A 140 -22.73 20.41 -7.53
C ARG A 140 -23.15 21.83 -7.90
#